data_AF-A0A350PH56-F1
#
_entry.id   AF-A0A350PH56-F1
#
_cell.length_a   1.000
_cell.length_b   1.000
_cell.length_c   1.000
_cell.angle_alpha   90.00
_cell.angle_beta   90.00
_cell.angle_gamma   90.00
#
_symmetry.space_group_name_H-M   'P 1'
#
loop_
_entity.id
_entity.type
_entity.pdbx_description
1 polymer ?
#
loop_
_entity_poly.entity_id
_entity_poly.type
_entity_poly.pdbx_seq_one_letter_code
_entity_poly.pdbx_strand_id
1 'polypeptide(L)'
;MADIDKAITFEDQVELEVRDRSKEMEVEVDIEEENPDFEGFEEMDDGSIMFGAPTPPMEDTDFYANLAEDLDSSDLNSLVNDLMGNIDSDKESRSDWEKTYKEGLEYLGMKYEERSQPFEGASGVMHPLLAESVTQFQAQAYNELLPSQGPVKTQVIGMANAETEQQASRVQEFMNYQLMQVMKEYDSETDQMLFYLP
;
A
#
# COMPACT_ATOMS: atom_id res chain seq x y z
N MET A 1 64.24 -39.25 -41.13
CA MET A 1 63.84 -39.75 -39.80
C MET A 1 65.04 -39.49 -38.92
N ALA A 2 65.03 -38.41 -38.14
CA ALA A 2 66.18 -37.96 -37.37
C ALA A 2 65.76 -37.81 -35.90
N ASP A 3 66.65 -38.30 -35.04
CA ASP A 3 66.45 -38.67 -33.64
C ASP A 3 66.00 -37.51 -32.72
N ILE A 4 64.92 -37.72 -31.97
CA ILE A 4 64.34 -36.76 -31.00
C ILE A 4 64.26 -37.42 -29.61
N ASP A 5 65.39 -37.91 -29.09
CA ASP A 5 65.48 -38.32 -27.69
C ASP A 5 66.81 -37.82 -27.10
N LYS A 6 66.88 -36.51 -26.87
CA LYS A 6 67.88 -35.90 -26.01
C LYS A 6 67.16 -35.22 -24.86
N ALA A 7 67.34 -35.75 -23.66
CA ALA A 7 66.75 -35.20 -22.44
C ALA A 7 67.24 -33.74 -22.23
N ILE A 8 66.31 -32.87 -21.86
CA ILE A 8 66.54 -31.43 -21.63
C ILE A 8 67.43 -31.26 -20.40
N THR A 9 68.51 -30.47 -20.52
CA THR A 9 69.45 -30.20 -19.43
C THR A 9 68.90 -29.14 -18.46
N PHE A 10 69.48 -29.03 -17.27
CA PHE A 10 69.04 -28.11 -16.23
C PHE A 10 69.06 -26.63 -16.67
N GLU A 11 70.00 -26.25 -17.53
CA GLU A 11 70.09 -24.89 -18.08
C GLU A 11 68.91 -24.55 -19.00
N ASP A 12 68.46 -25.51 -19.82
CA ASP A 12 67.30 -25.34 -20.69
C ASP A 12 65.97 -25.27 -19.89
N GLN A 13 65.92 -25.89 -18.70
CA GLN A 13 64.76 -25.79 -17.80
C GLN A 13 64.60 -24.40 -17.16
N VAL A 14 65.72 -23.68 -16.97
CA VAL A 14 65.73 -22.30 -16.46
C VAL A 14 65.23 -21.32 -17.53
N GLU A 15 65.54 -21.55 -18.81
CA GLU A 15 65.06 -20.74 -19.93
C GLU A 15 63.54 -20.90 -20.16
N LEU A 16 62.97 -22.05 -19.80
CA LEU A 16 61.55 -22.38 -19.99
C LEU A 16 60.61 -21.97 -18.84
N GLU A 17 61.08 -21.19 -17.85
CA GLU A 17 60.31 -20.71 -16.68
C GLU A 17 59.35 -21.76 -16.06
N VAL A 18 59.76 -23.04 -16.04
CA VAL A 18 58.92 -24.09 -15.44
C VAL A 18 59.02 -23.97 -13.93
N ARG A 19 57.97 -23.41 -13.32
CA ARG A 19 57.89 -23.14 -11.88
C ARG A 19 57.82 -24.45 -11.09
N ASP A 20 58.94 -24.86 -10.52
CA ASP A 20 59.06 -26.03 -9.65
C ASP A 20 58.18 -25.86 -8.40
N ARG A 21 57.25 -26.78 -8.18
CA ARG A 21 56.14 -26.67 -7.22
C ARG A 21 56.47 -27.29 -5.85
N SER A 22 57.73 -27.60 -5.60
CA SER A 22 58.19 -28.41 -4.47
C SER A 22 58.80 -27.64 -3.30
N LYS A 23 58.84 -26.29 -3.35
CA LYS A 23 59.37 -25.47 -2.25
C LYS A 23 58.23 -24.94 -1.37
N GLU A 24 58.16 -25.45 -0.13
CA GLU A 24 57.31 -24.92 0.94
C GLU A 24 57.65 -23.45 1.20
N MET A 25 56.62 -22.61 1.27
CA MET A 25 56.74 -21.18 1.54
C MET A 25 56.35 -20.98 3.02
N GLU A 26 57.35 -20.86 3.89
CA GLU A 26 57.13 -20.38 5.25
C GLU A 26 56.74 -18.90 5.18
N VAL A 27 55.51 -18.60 5.60
CA VAL A 27 55.01 -17.23 5.76
C VAL A 27 55.08 -16.90 7.23
N GLU A 28 56.08 -16.12 7.64
CA GLU A 28 56.03 -15.40 8.91
C GLU A 28 54.96 -14.31 8.79
N VAL A 29 53.91 -14.44 9.60
CA VAL A 29 52.88 -13.40 9.76
C VAL A 29 53.30 -12.57 10.96
N ASP A 30 53.84 -11.38 10.70
CA ASP A 30 54.00 -10.35 11.72
C ASP A 30 52.59 -9.86 12.11
N ILE A 31 52.14 -10.24 13.31
CA ILE A 31 50.91 -9.69 13.89
C ILE A 31 51.34 -8.45 14.65
N GLU A 32 51.36 -7.30 13.98
CA GLU A 32 51.29 -6.02 14.68
C GLU A 32 49.90 -5.94 15.33
N GLU A 33 49.82 -6.08 16.65
CA GLU A 33 48.66 -5.65 17.44
C GLU A 33 48.57 -4.13 17.37
N GLU A 34 48.07 -3.63 16.24
CA GLU A 34 47.51 -2.28 16.18
C GLU A 34 46.19 -2.36 16.94
N ASN A 35 46.15 -1.78 18.14
CA ASN A 35 44.93 -1.64 18.92
C ASN A 35 44.29 -0.31 18.48
N PRO A 36 43.36 -0.30 17.50
CA PRO A 36 42.64 0.93 17.18
C PRO A 36 41.85 1.31 18.44
N ASP A 37 42.11 2.51 18.97
CA ASP A 37 41.24 3.13 19.97
C ASP A 37 39.85 3.29 19.35
N PHE A 38 39.02 2.27 19.53
CA PHE A 38 37.63 2.24 19.10
C PHE A 38 36.81 3.00 20.15
N GLU A 39 36.78 4.32 20.01
CA GLU A 39 35.82 5.15 20.74
C GLU A 39 34.39 4.68 20.44
N GLY A 40 33.68 4.21 21.48
CA GLY A 40 32.25 3.85 21.39
C GLY A 40 31.90 2.41 21.72
N PHE A 41 32.85 1.61 22.22
CA PHE A 41 32.62 0.22 22.65
C PHE A 41 32.61 0.15 24.18
N GLU A 42 31.46 -0.18 24.76
CA GLU A 42 31.38 -0.61 26.16
C GLU A 42 31.11 -2.12 26.19
N GLU A 43 32.07 -2.88 26.71
CA GLU A 43 31.91 -4.30 26.97
C GLU A 43 31.12 -4.48 28.28
N MET A 44 29.96 -5.12 28.17
CA MET A 44 29.14 -5.45 29.33
C MET A 44 29.68 -6.71 30.03
N ASP A 45 29.40 -6.86 31.33
CA ASP A 45 29.91 -7.95 32.20
C ASP A 45 29.51 -9.39 31.76
N ASP A 46 28.68 -9.51 30.71
CA ASP A 46 28.26 -10.76 30.07
C ASP A 46 29.02 -11.04 28.74
N GLY A 47 30.08 -10.28 28.44
CA GLY A 47 30.89 -10.44 27.22
C GLY A 47 30.17 -10.02 25.93
N SER A 48 29.10 -9.23 26.05
CA SER A 48 28.41 -8.62 24.92
C SER A 48 28.90 -7.18 24.70
N ILE A 49 29.12 -6.84 23.43
CA ILE A 49 29.60 -5.53 23.01
C ILE A 49 28.39 -4.72 22.53
N MET A 50 28.11 -3.61 23.21
CA MET A 50 27.08 -2.66 22.77
C MET A 50 27.67 -1.62 21.83
N PHE A 51 27.01 -1.42 20.70
CA PHE A 51 27.38 -0.48 19.65
C PHE A 51 26.41 0.70 19.64
N GLY A 52 26.94 1.91 19.79
CA GLY A 52 26.18 3.16 19.65
C GLY A 52 25.87 3.85 20.98
N ALA A 53 25.59 5.15 20.90
CA ALA A 53 25.28 5.99 22.06
C ALA A 53 24.09 5.41 22.85
N PRO A 54 24.11 5.51 24.20
CA PRO A 54 23.00 5.05 25.01
C PRO A 54 21.73 5.75 24.54
N THR A 55 20.75 4.97 24.12
CA THR A 55 19.40 5.47 23.84
C THR A 55 18.95 6.23 25.08
N PRO A 56 18.52 7.50 24.97
CA PRO A 56 18.02 8.21 26.13
C PRO A 56 16.92 7.36 26.77
N PRO A 57 16.90 7.24 28.11
CA PRO A 57 15.87 6.46 28.77
C PRO A 57 14.52 7.06 28.36
N MET A 58 13.74 6.30 27.59
CA MET A 58 12.34 6.63 27.36
C MET A 58 11.69 6.66 28.74
N GLU A 59 11.07 7.78 29.10
CA GLU A 59 10.22 7.83 30.28
C GLU A 59 9.18 6.71 30.15
N ASP A 60 9.00 5.97 31.24
CA ASP A 60 8.12 4.80 31.35
C ASP A 60 6.66 5.29 31.21
N THR A 61 6.26 5.56 29.97
CA THR A 61 4.95 6.05 29.59
C THR A 61 4.01 4.86 29.53
N ASP A 62 2.85 4.97 30.19
CA ASP A 62 1.80 3.96 30.12
C ASP A 62 1.44 3.70 28.65
N PHE A 63 1.19 2.45 28.25
CA PHE A 63 0.88 2.09 26.86
C PHE A 63 -0.33 2.85 26.30
N TYR A 64 -1.21 3.31 27.19
CA TYR A 64 -2.40 4.09 26.88
C TYR A 64 -2.23 5.62 27.08
N ALA A 65 -1.02 6.09 27.36
CA ALA A 65 -0.76 7.51 27.56
C ALA A 65 -0.89 8.30 26.25
N ASN A 66 -1.37 9.54 26.36
CA ASN A 66 -1.53 10.43 25.22
C ASN A 66 -0.17 11.07 24.87
N LEU A 67 0.48 10.52 23.84
CA LEU A 67 1.78 11.00 23.36
C LEU A 67 1.79 12.49 22.94
N ALA A 68 0.62 13.08 22.65
CA ALA A 68 0.55 14.51 22.31
C ALA A 68 0.81 15.43 23.52
N GLU A 69 0.72 14.93 24.75
CA GLU A 69 1.03 15.72 25.96
C GLU A 69 2.52 15.74 26.29
N ASP A 70 3.25 14.71 25.86
CA ASP A 70 4.69 14.53 26.12
C ASP A 70 5.58 15.02 24.97
N LEU A 71 5.00 15.19 23.77
CA LEU A 71 5.70 15.73 22.60
C LEU A 71 5.87 17.25 22.68
N ASP A 72 6.98 17.76 22.15
CA ASP A 72 7.19 19.20 22.07
C ASP A 72 6.22 19.84 21.07
N SER A 73 5.83 21.07 21.38
CA SER A 73 4.96 21.90 20.56
C SER A 73 5.50 22.13 19.14
N SER A 74 6.83 22.08 18.94
CA SER A 74 7.43 22.20 17.61
C SER A 74 7.15 20.97 16.73
N ASP A 75 7.32 19.77 17.28
CA ASP A 75 7.05 18.50 16.59
C ASP A 75 5.56 18.34 16.26
N LEU A 76 4.68 18.70 17.21
CA LEU A 76 3.23 18.71 16.99
C LEU A 76 2.82 19.67 15.88
N ASN A 77 3.42 20.87 15.82
CA ASN A 77 3.13 21.83 14.75
C ASN A 77 3.63 21.34 13.39
N SER A 78 4.79 20.67 13.33
CA SER A 78 5.26 20.05 12.09
C SER A 78 4.27 19.00 11.60
N LEU A 79 3.83 18.10 12.49
CA LEU A 79 2.85 17.07 12.17
C LEU A 79 1.52 17.65 11.68
N VAL A 80 1.03 18.71 12.34
CA VAL A 80 -0.20 19.40 11.93
C VAL A 80 -0.05 20.01 10.54
N ASN A 81 1.07 20.66 10.25
CA ASN A 81 1.31 21.25 8.93
C ASN A 81 1.39 20.18 7.84
N ASP A 82 2.05 19.05 8.11
CA ASP A 82 2.12 17.92 7.18
C ASP A 82 0.73 17.31 6.94
N LEU A 83 -0.06 17.10 8.01
CA LEU A 83 -1.40 16.56 7.92
C LEU A 83 -2.35 17.49 7.17
N MET A 84 -2.31 18.79 7.46
CA MET A 84 -3.11 19.78 6.74
C MET A 84 -2.70 19.88 5.27
N GLY A 85 -1.38 19.85 4.98
CA GLY A 85 -0.86 19.80 3.62
C GLY A 85 -1.34 18.57 2.84
N ASN A 86 -1.37 17.40 3.48
CA ASN A 86 -1.89 16.17 2.89
C ASN A 86 -3.40 16.26 2.63
N ILE A 87 -4.17 16.84 3.56
CA ILE A 87 -5.62 17.03 3.39
C ILE A 87 -5.92 17.97 2.21
N ASP A 88 -5.19 19.09 2.12
CA ASP A 88 -5.42 20.05 1.05
C ASP A 88 -4.95 19.48 -0.30
N SER A 89 -3.85 18.70 -0.32
CA SER A 89 -3.43 17.95 -1.52
C SER A 89 -4.47 16.91 -1.95
N ASP A 90 -5.11 16.20 -1.03
CA ASP A 90 -6.19 15.25 -1.33
C ASP A 90 -7.41 15.97 -1.94
N LYS A 91 -7.83 17.10 -1.34
CA LYS A 91 -8.92 17.92 -1.88
C LYS A 91 -8.62 18.46 -3.27
N GLU A 92 -7.40 18.95 -3.49
CA GLU A 92 -6.99 19.43 -4.81
C GLU A 92 -6.98 18.30 -5.83
N SER A 93 -6.51 17.10 -5.45
CA SER A 93 -6.47 15.93 -6.34
C SER A 93 -7.85 15.48 -6.82
N ARG A 94 -8.90 15.67 -6.02
CA ARG A 94 -10.29 15.33 -6.36
C ARG A 94 -11.13 16.51 -6.85
N SER A 95 -10.55 17.71 -6.95
CA SER A 95 -11.29 18.94 -7.28
C SER A 95 -11.94 18.89 -8.68
N ASP A 96 -11.26 18.32 -9.66
CA ASP A 96 -11.80 18.12 -11.02
C ASP A 96 -12.98 17.14 -11.03
N TRP A 97 -12.88 16.06 -10.25
CA TRP A 97 -13.98 15.11 -10.08
C TRP A 97 -15.18 15.76 -9.39
N GLU A 98 -14.96 16.50 -8.31
CA GLU A 98 -16.02 17.20 -7.57
C GLU A 98 -16.73 18.23 -8.47
N LYS A 99 -15.97 18.96 -9.29
CA LYS A 99 -16.54 19.89 -10.28
C LYS A 99 -17.38 19.16 -11.32
N THR A 100 -16.87 18.07 -11.88
CA THR A 100 -17.61 17.25 -12.86
C THR A 100 -18.90 16.70 -12.27
N TYR A 101 -18.84 16.22 -11.03
CA TYR A 101 -19.99 15.72 -10.28
C TYR A 101 -21.04 16.82 -10.06
N LYS A 102 -20.62 18.01 -9.63
CA LYS A 102 -21.52 19.15 -9.44
C LYS A 102 -22.19 19.59 -10.74
N GLU A 103 -21.42 19.68 -11.83
CA GLU A 103 -21.94 19.98 -13.16
C GLU A 103 -22.93 18.88 -13.63
N GLY A 104 -22.63 17.60 -13.37
CA GLY A 104 -23.52 16.48 -13.66
C GLY A 104 -24.87 16.57 -12.95
N LEU A 105 -24.89 16.96 -11.67
CA LEU A 105 -26.13 17.19 -10.91
C LEU A 105 -26.93 18.39 -11.42
N GLU A 106 -26.26 19.46 -11.86
CA GLU A 106 -26.91 20.60 -12.51
C GLU A 106 -27.53 20.17 -13.84
N TYR A 107 -26.84 19.33 -14.63
CA TYR A 107 -27.36 18.76 -15.87
C TYR A 107 -28.55 17.81 -15.66
N LEU A 108 -28.57 17.10 -14.53
CA LEU A 108 -29.68 16.25 -14.11
C LEU A 108 -30.95 17.07 -13.77
N GLY A 109 -30.83 18.40 -13.64
CA GLY A 109 -31.96 19.30 -13.48
C GLY A 109 -32.46 19.44 -12.04
N MET A 110 -31.65 19.08 -11.04
CA MET A 110 -32.02 19.23 -9.62
C MET A 110 -32.05 20.70 -9.17
N LYS A 111 -31.46 21.62 -9.94
CA LYS A 111 -31.44 23.05 -9.66
C LYS A 111 -31.76 23.84 -10.93
N TYR A 112 -32.90 24.53 -10.92
CA TYR A 112 -33.26 25.46 -11.98
C TYR A 112 -32.47 26.75 -11.81
N GLU A 113 -31.58 27.05 -12.74
CA GLU A 113 -31.01 28.39 -12.85
C GLU A 113 -31.90 29.25 -13.74
N GLU A 114 -32.44 30.33 -13.18
CA GLU A 114 -33.09 31.38 -13.97
C GLU A 114 -32.04 32.06 -14.82
N ARG A 115 -32.02 31.77 -16.12
CA ARG A 115 -31.12 32.45 -17.05
C ARG A 115 -31.67 33.83 -17.38
N SER A 116 -30.81 34.84 -17.27
CA SER A 116 -31.11 36.24 -17.57
C SER A 116 -30.73 36.65 -19.01
N GLN A 117 -30.11 35.75 -19.78
CA GLN A 117 -29.75 35.97 -21.19
C GLN A 117 -30.38 34.90 -22.09
N PRO A 118 -30.89 35.24 -23.29
CA PRO A 118 -30.93 36.58 -23.91
C PRO A 118 -32.07 37.50 -23.40
N PHE A 119 -32.97 36.98 -22.57
CA PHE A 119 -33.99 37.74 -21.83
C PHE A 119 -34.23 37.09 -20.46
N GLU A 120 -34.75 37.86 -19.51
CA GLU A 120 -35.06 37.40 -18.15
C GLU A 120 -36.11 36.29 -18.19
N GLY A 121 -35.77 35.12 -17.64
CA GLY A 121 -36.63 33.93 -17.68
C GLY A 121 -36.48 33.09 -18.96
N ALA A 122 -35.37 33.22 -19.69
CA ALA A 122 -35.09 32.35 -20.83
C ALA A 122 -34.92 30.89 -20.36
N SER A 123 -35.85 30.02 -20.76
CA SER A 123 -35.79 28.59 -20.43
C SER A 123 -34.57 27.95 -21.09
N GLY A 124 -33.65 27.43 -20.29
CA GLY A 124 -32.66 26.47 -20.76
C GLY A 124 -33.35 25.16 -21.12
N VAL A 125 -33.13 24.64 -22.32
CA VAL A 125 -33.54 23.27 -22.67
C VAL A 125 -32.45 22.34 -22.19
N MET A 126 -32.70 21.68 -21.06
CA MET A 126 -31.86 20.58 -20.59
C MET A 126 -32.26 19.31 -21.32
N HIS A 127 -31.28 18.54 -21.79
CA HIS A 127 -31.55 17.34 -22.55
C HIS A 127 -31.98 16.19 -21.61
N PRO A 128 -33.24 15.68 -21.68
CA PRO A 128 -33.73 14.67 -20.74
C PRO A 128 -33.03 13.32 -20.85
N LEU A 129 -32.37 13.00 -21.98
CA LEU A 129 -31.59 11.75 -22.14
C LEU A 129 -30.57 11.50 -21.03
N LEU A 130 -29.93 12.52 -20.46
CA LEU A 130 -28.98 12.29 -19.37
C LEU A 130 -29.69 11.80 -18.11
N ALA A 131 -30.80 12.46 -17.74
CA ALA A 131 -31.63 12.02 -16.62
C ALA A 131 -32.24 10.63 -16.84
N GLU A 132 -32.69 10.35 -18.06
CA GLU A 132 -33.18 9.04 -18.46
C GLU A 132 -32.07 7.97 -18.36
N SER A 133 -30.88 8.26 -18.87
CA SER A 133 -29.74 7.33 -18.85
C SER A 133 -29.27 7.04 -17.41
N VAL A 134 -29.21 8.05 -16.55
CA VAL A 134 -28.86 7.89 -15.13
C VAL A 134 -29.91 7.03 -14.41
N THR A 135 -31.20 7.29 -14.64
CA THR A 135 -32.28 6.49 -14.05
C THR A 135 -32.25 5.05 -14.57
N GLN A 136 -31.98 4.84 -15.86
CA GLN A 136 -31.82 3.50 -16.43
C GLN A 136 -30.61 2.76 -15.86
N PHE A 137 -29.47 3.45 -15.71
CA PHE A 137 -28.28 2.92 -15.08
C PHE A 137 -28.55 2.51 -13.63
N GLN A 138 -29.15 3.40 -12.83
CA GLN A 138 -29.52 3.11 -11.45
C GLN A 138 -30.46 1.90 -11.39
N ALA A 139 -31.50 1.84 -12.23
CA ALA A 139 -32.44 0.72 -12.21
C ALA A 139 -31.77 -0.62 -12.58
N GLN A 140 -30.84 -0.63 -13.54
CA GLN A 140 -30.10 -1.84 -13.91
C GLN A 140 -29.09 -2.24 -12.83
N ALA A 141 -28.29 -1.29 -12.34
CA ALA A 141 -27.28 -1.53 -11.33
C ALA A 141 -27.90 -1.96 -10.00
N TYR A 142 -29.01 -1.35 -9.59
CA TYR A 142 -29.74 -1.70 -8.37
C TYR A 142 -30.21 -3.15 -8.41
N ASN A 143 -30.79 -3.61 -9.51
CA ASN A 143 -31.22 -5.01 -9.65
C ASN A 143 -30.06 -6.01 -9.64
N GLU A 144 -28.90 -5.65 -10.18
CA GLU A 144 -27.72 -6.52 -10.20
C GLU A 144 -26.98 -6.55 -8.86
N LEU A 145 -26.87 -5.41 -8.18
CA LEU A 145 -26.18 -5.29 -6.89
C LEU A 145 -27.03 -5.81 -5.74
N LEU A 146 -28.33 -5.53 -5.76
CA LEU A 146 -29.28 -5.90 -4.71
C LEU A 146 -30.41 -6.78 -5.29
N PRO A 147 -30.11 -8.02 -5.71
CA PRO A 147 -31.14 -8.94 -6.16
C PRO A 147 -32.01 -9.34 -4.97
N SER A 148 -33.23 -9.80 -5.25
CA SER A 148 -34.18 -10.26 -4.23
C SER A 148 -33.67 -11.42 -3.36
N GLN A 149 -32.68 -12.18 -3.84
CA GLN A 149 -32.01 -13.25 -3.08
C GLN A 149 -30.86 -12.77 -2.18
N GLY A 150 -30.57 -11.46 -2.18
CA GLY A 150 -29.49 -10.84 -1.43
C GLY A 150 -28.18 -10.72 -2.21
N PRO A 151 -27.36 -9.71 -1.89
CA PRO A 151 -26.14 -9.35 -2.63
C PRO A 151 -25.03 -10.40 -2.53
N VAL A 152 -24.99 -11.18 -1.45
CA VAL A 152 -23.89 -12.12 -1.18
C VAL A 152 -24.16 -13.46 -1.87
N LYS A 153 -23.17 -13.90 -2.66
CA LYS A 153 -23.12 -15.21 -3.32
C LYS A 153 -21.86 -15.93 -2.83
N THR A 154 -22.01 -17.16 -2.34
CA THR A 154 -20.89 -17.98 -1.89
C THR A 154 -20.53 -19.03 -2.92
N GLN A 155 -19.23 -19.27 -3.13
CA GLN A 155 -18.73 -20.35 -3.97
C GLN A 155 -17.76 -21.20 -3.14
N VAL A 156 -17.92 -22.53 -3.18
CA VAL A 156 -16.97 -23.45 -2.57
C VAL A 156 -15.78 -23.61 -3.51
N ILE A 157 -14.58 -23.26 -3.04
CA ILE A 157 -13.33 -23.45 -3.76
C ILE A 157 -12.69 -24.76 -3.28
N GLY A 158 -12.47 -25.71 -4.20
CA GLY A 158 -11.84 -27.01 -3.89
C GLY A 158 -12.80 -28.19 -3.99
N MET A 159 -12.60 -29.22 -3.17
CA MET A 159 -13.50 -30.38 -3.14
C MET A 159 -14.84 -30.00 -2.52
N ALA A 160 -15.89 -30.02 -3.33
CA ALA A 160 -17.26 -29.84 -2.87
C ALA A 160 -17.73 -31.09 -2.12
N ASN A 161 -17.85 -30.96 -0.81
CA ASN A 161 -18.45 -31.96 0.07
C ASN A 161 -19.79 -31.41 0.61
N ALA A 162 -20.73 -32.29 0.96
CA ALA A 162 -22.03 -31.89 1.50
C ALA A 162 -21.94 -30.94 2.71
N GLU A 163 -20.95 -31.13 3.59
CA GLU A 163 -20.72 -30.25 4.74
C GLU A 163 -20.26 -28.85 4.33
N THR A 164 -19.39 -28.74 3.32
CA THR A 164 -18.87 -27.46 2.81
C THR A 164 -19.93 -26.68 2.05
N GLU A 165 -20.82 -27.36 1.31
CA GLU A 165 -21.97 -26.73 0.65
C GLU A 165 -22.98 -26.19 1.66
N GLN A 166 -23.28 -26.97 2.70
CA GLN A 166 -24.14 -26.52 3.79
C GLN A 166 -23.53 -25.34 4.55
N GLN A 167 -22.21 -25.34 4.77
CA GLN A 167 -21.53 -24.21 5.38
C GLN A 167 -21.61 -22.96 4.51
N ALA A 168 -21.38 -23.09 3.19
CA ALA A 168 -21.51 -21.98 2.26
C ALA A 168 -22.94 -21.40 2.28
N SER A 169 -23.96 -22.25 2.24
CA SER A 169 -25.36 -21.82 2.33
C SER A 169 -25.67 -21.06 3.62
N ARG A 170 -25.16 -21.54 4.77
CA ARG A 170 -25.36 -20.85 6.07
C ARG A 170 -24.69 -19.48 6.10
N VAL A 171 -23.47 -19.37 5.58
CA VAL A 171 -22.75 -18.09 5.51
C VAL A 171 -23.47 -17.13 4.57
N GLN A 172 -23.93 -17.62 3.41
CA GLN A 172 -24.69 -16.82 2.47
C GLN A 172 -25.97 -16.25 3.11
N GLU A 173 -26.77 -17.11 3.75
CA GLU A 173 -28.02 -16.72 4.40
C GLU A 173 -27.79 -15.74 5.55
N PHE A 174 -26.78 -15.99 6.39
CA PHE A 174 -26.43 -15.11 7.50
C PHE A 174 -25.99 -13.71 7.03
N MET A 175 -25.10 -13.64 6.03
CA MET A 175 -24.61 -12.36 5.53
C MET A 175 -25.72 -11.58 4.81
N ASN A 176 -26.57 -12.25 4.03
CA ASN A 176 -27.72 -11.61 3.40
C ASN A 176 -28.75 -11.12 4.45
N TYR A 177 -28.98 -11.88 5.51
CA TYR A 177 -29.82 -11.43 6.63
C TYR A 177 -29.24 -10.17 7.31
N GLN A 178 -27.93 -10.15 7.57
CA GLN A 178 -27.27 -9.01 8.20
C GLN A 178 -27.39 -7.74 7.34
N LEU A 179 -27.16 -7.86 6.03
CA LEU A 179 -27.23 -6.73 5.09
C LEU A 179 -28.66 -6.24 4.86
N MET A 180 -29.62 -7.15 4.70
CA MET A 180 -30.99 -6.76 4.31
C MET A 180 -31.92 -6.46 5.49
N GLN A 181 -31.70 -7.07 6.65
CA GLN A 181 -32.64 -6.97 7.79
C GLN A 181 -32.08 -6.18 8.97
N VAL A 182 -30.80 -6.36 9.28
CA VAL A 182 -30.17 -5.69 10.44
C VAL A 182 -29.69 -4.28 10.06
N MET A 183 -29.04 -4.14 8.90
CA MET A 183 -28.55 -2.86 8.39
C MET A 183 -29.56 -2.23 7.43
N LYS A 184 -30.59 -1.59 7.98
CA LYS A 184 -31.70 -1.02 7.18
C LYS A 184 -31.27 0.12 6.27
N GLU A 185 -30.23 0.84 6.64
CA GLU A 185 -29.69 1.96 5.88
C GLU A 185 -28.98 1.50 4.60
N TYR A 186 -28.50 0.26 4.56
CA TYR A 186 -27.68 -0.26 3.45
C TYR A 186 -28.38 -0.16 2.09
N ASP A 187 -29.67 -0.48 2.03
CA ASP A 187 -30.46 -0.39 0.79
C ASP A 187 -30.56 1.05 0.29
N SER A 188 -30.93 1.98 1.17
CA SER A 188 -31.10 3.39 0.82
C SER A 188 -29.77 4.07 0.49
N GLU A 189 -28.70 3.76 1.22
CA GLU A 189 -27.36 4.33 0.97
C GLU A 189 -26.77 3.81 -0.34
N THR A 190 -26.95 2.52 -0.64
CA THR A 190 -26.50 1.93 -1.91
C THR A 190 -27.25 2.54 -3.08
N ASP A 191 -28.56 2.75 -2.95
CA ASP A 191 -29.37 3.42 -3.97
C ASP A 191 -28.91 4.87 -4.24
N GLN A 192 -28.65 5.64 -3.18
CA GLN A 192 -28.14 7.01 -3.30
C GLN A 192 -26.76 7.05 -3.94
N MET A 193 -25.86 6.12 -3.58
CA MET A 193 -24.52 6.03 -4.14
C MET A 193 -24.54 5.83 -5.66
N LEU A 194 -25.52 5.13 -6.21
CA LEU A 194 -25.63 4.90 -7.66
C LEU A 194 -25.84 6.19 -8.46
N PHE A 195 -26.35 7.26 -7.83
CA PHE A 195 -26.46 8.57 -8.46
C PHE A 195 -25.16 9.38 -8.46
N TYR A 196 -24.13 8.92 -7.74
CA TYR A 196 -22.83 9.63 -7.61
C TYR A 196 -21.72 9.08 -8.50
N LEU A 197 -21.95 7.91 -9.12
CA LEU A 197 -21.02 7.23 -10.03
C LEU A 197 -21.00 7.70 -11.50
N PRO A 198 -22.13 8.10 -12.12
CA PRO A 198 -22.17 8.46 -13.54
C PRO A 198 -21.68 9.88 -13.83
#